data_AF-A0A0K1F9Y9-F1
#
_entry.id   AF-A0A0K1F9Y9-F1
#
_cell.length_a   1.000
_cell.length_b   1.000
_cell.length_c   1.000
_cell.angle_alpha   90.00
_cell.angle_beta   90.00
_cell.angle_gamma   90.00
#
_symmetry.space_group_name_H-M   'P 1'
#
loop_
_entity.id
_entity.type
_entity.pdbx_description
1 polymer ?
#
loop_
_entity_poly.entity_id
_entity_poly.type
_entity_poly.pdbx_seq_one_letter_code
_entity_poly.pdbx_strand_id
1 'polypeptide(L)'
;MATSRASKQAARERAAALRAQQQAAERRRRVLLAAVTSLVVLAIVGAVVAVALLNRGKPSPAAASAARLDAASLAALNDVPEQTLQSAGAGDTTNGPTRAKDATAVTKDGKPQVLYVGAEYCPYCAGLRWSTAVALGRFGQWTSLTEGRSVKEPGLEPLATVSFSQQNHGAAYTSDTVAFTGYETTTSESKNGRYVPLDTLDGADKKLFETYDFPPYTDERSKGAIPFVSIGGKTFQHGGLMDIKLLEGKSAQQIAGSLKAGTDPAAKAILEGANVLTAAICEQTGGKPADVCSSKAVKDAAGKIKDK
;
A
#
# COMPACT_ATOMS: atom_id res chain seq x y z
N MET A 1 43.86 -37.68 -71.92
CA MET A 1 42.68 -37.16 -71.17
C MET A 1 42.76 -37.33 -69.64
N ALA A 2 43.64 -38.17 -69.07
CA ALA A 2 43.70 -38.42 -67.62
C ALA A 2 44.32 -37.28 -66.78
N THR A 3 45.29 -36.54 -67.31
CA THR A 3 46.04 -35.48 -66.60
C THR A 3 45.23 -34.20 -66.29
N SER A 4 44.19 -33.91 -67.07
CA SER A 4 43.30 -32.74 -66.85
C SER A 4 42.30 -32.94 -65.70
N ARG A 5 41.97 -34.20 -65.36
CA ARG A 5 41.04 -34.51 -64.27
C ARG A 5 41.74 -34.44 -62.90
N ALA A 6 42.98 -34.92 -62.81
CA ALA A 6 43.79 -34.88 -61.60
C ALA A 6 44.08 -33.43 -61.13
N SER A 7 44.40 -32.52 -62.06
CA SER A 7 44.65 -31.10 -61.71
C SER A 7 43.37 -30.37 -61.25
N LYS A 8 42.21 -30.70 -61.82
CA LYS A 8 40.90 -30.18 -61.39
C LYS A 8 40.48 -30.71 -60.01
N GLN A 9 40.82 -31.95 -59.66
CA GLN A 9 40.57 -32.50 -58.32
C GLN A 9 41.44 -31.83 -57.25
N ALA A 10 42.75 -31.67 -57.51
CA ALA A 10 43.66 -31.01 -56.58
C ALA A 10 43.28 -29.53 -56.32
N ALA A 11 42.78 -28.82 -57.33
CA ALA A 11 42.28 -27.44 -57.16
C ALA A 11 41.00 -27.38 -56.31
N ARG A 12 40.10 -28.36 -56.43
CA ARG A 12 38.87 -28.45 -55.63
C ARG A 12 39.17 -28.78 -54.17
N GLU A 13 40.12 -29.67 -53.91
CA GLU A 13 40.57 -30.02 -52.56
C GLU A 13 41.21 -28.83 -51.85
N ARG A 14 42.07 -28.05 -52.54
CA ARG A 14 42.64 -26.82 -52.00
C ARG A 14 41.57 -25.75 -51.70
N ALA A 15 40.59 -25.58 -52.59
CA ALA A 15 39.47 -24.67 -52.36
C ALA A 15 38.57 -25.12 -51.19
N ALA A 16 38.36 -26.42 -51.01
CA ALA A 16 37.62 -26.99 -49.88
C ALA A 16 38.38 -26.79 -48.56
N ALA A 17 39.70 -27.01 -48.55
CA ALA A 17 40.55 -26.78 -47.38
C ALA A 17 40.57 -25.30 -46.95
N LEU A 18 40.67 -24.37 -47.90
CA LEU A 18 40.60 -22.93 -47.61
C LEU A 18 39.23 -22.50 -47.05
N ARG A 19 38.13 -23.04 -47.62
CA ARG A 19 36.78 -22.79 -47.09
C ARG A 19 36.58 -23.36 -45.70
N ALA A 20 37.12 -24.55 -45.41
CA ALA A 20 37.06 -25.16 -44.08
C ALA A 20 37.82 -24.33 -43.03
N GLN A 21 39.00 -23.80 -43.38
CA GLN A 21 39.75 -22.90 -42.50
C GLN A 21 39.02 -21.57 -42.26
N GLN A 22 38.42 -20.97 -43.30
CA GLN A 22 37.62 -19.75 -43.17
C GLN A 22 36.37 -19.97 -42.29
N GLN A 23 35.65 -21.08 -42.48
CA GLN A 23 34.49 -21.43 -41.65
C GLN A 23 34.87 -21.72 -40.18
N ALA A 24 36.03 -22.34 -39.93
CA ALA A 24 36.53 -22.56 -38.59
C ALA A 24 36.88 -21.23 -37.88
N ALA A 25 37.49 -20.28 -38.59
CA ALA A 25 37.79 -18.94 -38.08
C ALA A 25 36.52 -18.14 -37.76
N GLU A 26 35.51 -18.19 -38.64
CA GLU A 26 34.22 -17.53 -38.40
C GLU A 26 33.44 -18.15 -37.24
N ARG A 27 33.41 -19.49 -37.13
CA ARG A 27 32.80 -20.19 -35.98
C ARG A 27 33.49 -19.80 -34.67
N ARG A 28 34.83 -19.77 -34.65
CA ARG A 28 35.59 -19.37 -33.47
C ARG A 28 35.30 -17.92 -33.07
N ARG A 29 35.19 -17.01 -34.04
CA ARG A 29 34.80 -15.60 -33.80
C ARG A 29 33.37 -15.48 -33.27
N ARG A 30 32.40 -16.22 -33.82
CA ARG A 30 31.00 -16.22 -33.32
C ARG A 30 30.89 -16.79 -31.91
N VAL A 31 31.60 -17.88 -31.61
CA VAL A 31 31.64 -18.48 -30.26
C VAL A 31 32.30 -17.54 -29.26
N LEU A 32 33.40 -16.88 -29.64
CA LEU A 32 34.06 -15.87 -28.80
C LEU A 32 33.14 -14.67 -28.54
N LEU A 33 32.47 -14.14 -29.58
CA LEU A 33 31.52 -13.05 -29.41
C LEU A 33 30.34 -13.45 -28.51
N ALA A 34 29.76 -14.64 -28.70
CA ALA A 34 28.70 -15.15 -27.84
C ALA A 34 29.15 -15.30 -26.38
N ALA A 35 30.33 -15.87 -26.14
CA ALA A 35 30.89 -16.03 -24.80
C ALA A 35 31.15 -14.67 -24.12
N VAL A 36 31.68 -13.69 -24.85
CA VAL A 36 31.89 -12.32 -24.35
C VAL A 36 30.55 -11.65 -24.04
N THR A 37 29.55 -11.75 -24.91
CA THR A 37 28.22 -11.19 -24.65
C THR A 37 27.55 -11.84 -23.42
N SER A 38 27.65 -13.15 -23.27
CA SER A 38 27.09 -13.85 -22.10
C SER A 38 27.78 -13.44 -20.80
N LEU A 39 29.11 -13.28 -20.80
CA LEU A 39 29.85 -12.78 -19.64
C LEU A 39 29.46 -11.35 -19.27
N VAL A 40 29.30 -10.47 -20.25
CA VAL A 40 28.87 -9.09 -20.00
C VAL A 40 27.46 -9.03 -19.42
N VAL A 41 26.52 -9.83 -19.97
CA VAL A 41 25.15 -9.90 -19.44
C VAL A 41 25.15 -10.43 -18.01
N LEU A 42 25.90 -11.49 -17.71
CA LEU A 42 26.01 -12.02 -16.35
C LEU A 42 26.63 -11.03 -15.38
N ALA A 43 27.63 -10.26 -15.81
CA ALA A 43 28.23 -9.20 -14.99
C ALA A 43 27.24 -8.06 -14.72
N ILE A 44 26.45 -7.64 -15.72
CA ILE A 44 25.40 -6.62 -15.55
C ILE A 44 24.32 -7.12 -14.61
N VAL A 45 23.81 -8.34 -14.82
CA VAL A 45 22.80 -8.95 -13.93
C VAL A 45 23.35 -9.08 -12.52
N GLY A 46 24.59 -9.55 -12.36
CA GLY A 46 25.28 -9.64 -11.07
C GLY A 46 25.41 -8.27 -10.40
N ALA A 47 25.76 -7.22 -11.15
CA ALA A 47 25.84 -5.85 -10.63
C ALA A 47 24.46 -5.31 -10.25
N VAL A 48 23.42 -5.55 -11.05
CA VAL A 48 22.04 -5.12 -10.75
C VAL A 48 21.52 -5.83 -9.50
N VAL A 49 21.73 -7.14 -9.38
CA VAL A 49 21.35 -7.93 -8.21
C VAL A 49 22.16 -7.50 -6.98
N ALA A 50 23.46 -7.25 -7.12
CA ALA A 50 24.29 -6.73 -6.04
C ALA A 50 23.82 -5.35 -5.58
N VAL A 51 23.52 -4.42 -6.50
CA VAL A 51 22.96 -3.09 -6.17
C VAL A 51 21.59 -3.23 -5.50
N ALA A 52 20.73 -4.13 -5.97
CA ALA A 52 19.43 -4.39 -5.36
C ALA A 52 19.56 -4.97 -3.94
N LEU A 53 20.49 -5.91 -3.73
CA LEU A 53 20.78 -6.50 -2.42
C LEU A 53 21.42 -5.49 -1.46
N LEU A 54 22.33 -4.64 -1.96
CA LEU A 54 22.98 -3.58 -1.19
C LEU A 54 22.04 -2.42 -0.85
N ASN A 55 20.97 -2.23 -1.62
CA ASN A 55 19.95 -1.21 -1.37
C ASN A 55 18.75 -1.73 -0.55
N ARG A 56 18.61 -3.04 -0.32
CA ARG A 56 17.52 -3.64 0.47
C ARG A 56 17.49 -3.22 1.94
N GLY A 57 18.54 -2.57 2.44
CA GLY A 57 18.64 -2.08 3.83
C GLY A 57 18.94 -0.59 3.95
N LYS A 58 18.91 0.18 2.86
CA LYS A 58 19.14 1.63 2.91
C LYS A 58 17.78 2.34 2.91
N PRO A 59 17.39 3.05 3.99
CA PRO A 59 16.20 3.87 3.96
C PRO A 59 16.30 4.87 2.81
N SER A 60 15.21 5.02 2.06
CA SER A 60 15.10 6.06 1.02
C SER A 60 15.44 7.42 1.64
N PRO A 61 16.18 8.33 0.97
CA PRO A 61 16.42 9.68 1.48
C PRO A 61 15.13 10.45 1.82
N ALA A 62 13.99 10.09 1.21
CA ALA A 62 12.67 10.61 1.54
C ALA A 62 12.15 10.15 2.93
N ALA A 63 12.58 8.98 3.40
CA ALA A 63 12.28 8.46 4.73
C ALA A 63 13.02 9.22 5.84
N ALA A 64 14.18 9.83 5.51
CA ALA A 64 15.07 10.46 6.48
C ALA A 64 14.61 11.86 6.94
N SER A 65 13.57 12.43 6.34
CA SER A 65 12.99 13.74 6.71
C SER A 65 11.53 13.65 7.18
N ALA A 66 11.01 12.44 7.39
CA ALA A 66 9.62 12.25 7.75
C ALA A 66 9.41 12.62 9.24
N ALA A 67 8.71 13.73 9.49
CA ALA A 67 8.46 14.21 10.84
C ALA A 67 7.49 13.26 11.56
N ARG A 68 7.85 12.81 12.77
CA ARG A 68 6.90 12.09 13.62
C ARG A 68 5.78 13.03 14.02
N LEU A 69 4.56 12.49 14.07
CA LEU A 69 3.43 13.17 14.67
C LEU A 69 3.75 13.47 16.13
N ASP A 70 3.48 14.69 16.57
CA ASP A 70 3.77 15.08 17.95
C ASP A 70 2.94 14.27 18.97
N ALA A 71 3.42 14.22 20.21
CA ALA A 71 2.81 13.38 21.24
C ALA A 71 1.35 13.77 21.58
N ALA A 72 1.00 15.06 21.50
CA ALA A 72 -0.36 15.51 21.79
C ALA A 72 -1.32 15.11 20.67
N SER A 73 -0.89 15.24 19.42
CA SER A 73 -1.63 14.78 18.24
C SER A 73 -1.78 13.24 18.23
N LEU A 74 -0.73 12.50 18.59
CA LEU A 74 -0.80 11.04 18.72
C LEU A 74 -1.77 10.61 19.84
N ALA A 75 -1.71 11.28 20.99
CA ALA A 75 -2.65 11.04 22.09
C ALA A 75 -4.10 11.35 21.70
N ALA A 76 -4.33 12.40 20.90
CA ALA A 76 -5.68 12.73 20.42
C ALA A 76 -6.28 11.66 19.50
N LEU A 77 -5.44 10.87 18.80
CA LEU A 77 -5.90 9.73 18.00
C LEU A 77 -6.21 8.50 18.85
N ASN A 78 -5.44 8.29 19.91
CA ASN A 78 -5.60 7.17 20.83
C ASN A 78 -6.76 7.34 21.82
N ASP A 79 -7.14 8.59 22.11
CA ASP A 79 -8.10 8.92 23.17
C ASP A 79 -9.05 10.05 22.73
N VAL A 80 -9.91 9.73 21.75
CA VAL A 80 -11.06 10.57 21.43
C VAL A 80 -12.17 10.28 22.44
N PRO A 81 -12.75 11.28 23.12
CA PRO A 81 -13.82 11.04 24.08
C PRO A 81 -15.01 10.33 23.43
N GLU A 82 -15.54 9.29 24.10
CA GLU A 82 -16.67 8.51 23.60
C GLU A 82 -17.91 9.39 23.35
N GLN A 83 -18.15 10.41 24.19
CA GLN A 83 -19.22 11.39 23.98
C GLN A 83 -19.08 12.15 22.64
N THR A 84 -17.84 12.44 22.22
CA THR A 84 -17.55 13.13 20.96
C THR A 84 -17.84 12.21 19.78
N LEU A 85 -17.41 10.94 19.86
CA LEU A 85 -17.72 9.91 18.87
C LEU A 85 -19.23 9.66 18.77
N GLN A 86 -19.94 9.62 19.90
CA GLN A 86 -21.39 9.51 19.95
C GLN A 86 -22.10 10.69 19.27
N SER A 87 -21.62 11.91 19.51
CA SER A 87 -22.19 13.13 18.95
C SER A 87 -21.95 13.23 17.43
N ALA A 88 -20.81 12.73 16.94
CA ALA A 88 -20.52 12.66 15.52
C ALA A 88 -21.45 11.68 14.79
N GLY A 89 -21.75 10.53 15.40
CA GLY A 89 -22.58 9.49 14.80
C GLY A 89 -21.90 8.84 13.59
N ALA A 90 -22.70 8.37 12.62
CA ALA A 90 -22.20 7.71 11.39
C ALA A 90 -22.33 8.57 10.12
N GLY A 91 -22.81 9.81 10.27
CA GLY A 91 -22.97 10.78 9.19
C GLY A 91 -23.73 10.31 7.96
N ASP A 92 -23.49 11.04 6.87
CA ASP A 92 -23.96 10.71 5.52
C ASP A 92 -22.96 9.83 4.76
N THR A 93 -22.16 9.03 5.47
CA THR A 93 -21.25 8.07 4.81
C THR A 93 -22.06 7.14 3.91
N THR A 94 -21.95 7.34 2.60
CA THR A 94 -22.66 6.57 1.56
C THR A 94 -21.82 5.42 1.00
N ASN A 95 -20.49 5.56 1.11
CA ASN A 95 -19.47 4.60 0.66
C ASN A 95 -18.90 3.79 1.83
N GLY A 96 -19.77 3.27 2.69
CA GLY A 96 -19.36 2.43 3.83
C GLY A 96 -18.85 1.04 3.41
N PRO A 97 -18.25 0.28 4.35
CA PRO A 97 -17.68 -1.03 4.07
C PRO A 97 -18.72 -2.04 3.57
N THR A 98 -18.25 -3.06 2.86
CA THR A 98 -19.07 -4.15 2.37
C THR A 98 -18.62 -5.51 2.93
N ARG A 99 -19.57 -6.34 3.36
CA ARG A 99 -19.33 -7.74 3.74
C ARG A 99 -19.31 -8.60 2.50
N ALA A 100 -18.29 -9.43 2.37
CA ALA A 100 -18.25 -10.47 1.33
C ALA A 100 -18.63 -11.82 1.96
N LYS A 101 -19.74 -12.40 1.52
CA LYS A 101 -20.32 -13.61 2.11
C LYS A 101 -19.36 -14.80 2.10
N ASP A 102 -18.67 -14.99 0.98
CA ASP A 102 -17.77 -16.13 0.75
C ASP A 102 -16.33 -15.86 1.20
N ALA A 103 -16.07 -14.70 1.82
CA ALA A 103 -14.73 -14.35 2.20
C ALA A 103 -14.22 -15.21 3.37
N THR A 104 -12.92 -15.44 3.45
CA THR A 104 -12.32 -16.23 4.54
C THR A 104 -11.83 -15.31 5.64
N ALA A 105 -12.08 -15.66 6.91
CA ALA A 105 -11.57 -14.87 8.01
C ALA A 105 -10.03 -14.87 7.99
N VAL A 106 -9.44 -13.69 8.10
CA VAL A 106 -7.99 -13.51 8.14
C VAL A 106 -7.59 -13.04 9.53
N THR A 107 -6.65 -13.78 10.11
CA THR A 107 -6.05 -13.45 11.40
C THR A 107 -4.55 -13.29 11.28
N LYS A 108 -4.00 -12.46 12.17
CA LYS A 108 -2.56 -12.27 12.37
C LYS A 108 -2.32 -12.27 13.87
N ASP A 109 -1.37 -13.09 14.31
CA ASP A 109 -1.06 -13.32 15.74
C ASP A 109 -2.30 -13.71 16.57
N GLY A 110 -3.19 -14.53 15.98
CA GLY A 110 -4.42 -14.99 16.62
C GLY A 110 -5.55 -13.96 16.70
N LYS A 111 -5.35 -12.74 16.18
CA LYS A 111 -6.33 -11.65 16.21
C LYS A 111 -6.86 -11.36 14.80
N PRO A 112 -8.11 -10.87 14.64
CA PRO A 112 -8.58 -10.36 13.35
C PRO A 112 -7.61 -9.32 12.78
N GLN A 113 -7.22 -9.49 11.52
CA GLN A 113 -6.32 -8.55 10.85
C GLN A 113 -7.11 -7.37 10.29
N VAL A 114 -6.64 -6.16 10.54
CA VAL A 114 -6.99 -4.95 9.80
C VAL A 114 -5.84 -4.63 8.86
N LEU A 115 -6.06 -4.84 7.56
CA LEU A 115 -5.10 -4.53 6.50
C LEU A 115 -5.49 -3.20 5.86
N TYR A 116 -4.56 -2.25 5.78
CA TYR A 116 -4.68 -1.04 4.98
C TYR A 116 -3.71 -1.09 3.79
N VAL A 117 -4.20 -0.72 2.61
CA VAL A 117 -3.38 -0.52 1.41
C VAL A 117 -3.65 0.87 0.85
N GLY A 118 -2.61 1.67 0.75
CA GLY A 118 -2.66 3.02 0.20
C GLY A 118 -1.32 3.45 -0.39
N ALA A 119 -1.21 4.74 -0.68
CA ALA A 119 0.04 5.38 -1.09
C ALA A 119 0.05 6.82 -0.62
N GLU A 120 1.20 7.35 -0.21
CA GLU A 120 1.28 8.66 0.44
C GLU A 120 0.76 9.79 -0.46
N TYR A 121 0.93 9.69 -1.78
CA TYR A 121 0.46 10.70 -2.74
C TYR A 121 -1.07 10.87 -2.77
N CYS A 122 -1.82 9.82 -2.44
CA CYS A 122 -3.25 9.72 -2.72
C CYS A 122 -4.11 10.57 -1.75
N PRO A 123 -4.89 11.57 -2.23
CA PRO A 123 -5.69 12.43 -1.36
C PRO A 123 -6.87 11.72 -0.67
N TYR A 124 -7.52 10.76 -1.34
CA TYR A 124 -8.56 9.94 -0.71
C TYR A 124 -8.00 9.05 0.42
N CYS A 125 -6.76 8.60 0.24
CA CYS A 125 -6.01 7.87 1.24
C CYS A 125 -5.73 8.76 2.46
N ALA A 126 -5.39 10.04 2.23
CA ALA A 126 -5.17 11.00 3.32
C ALA A 126 -6.39 11.15 4.24
N GLY A 127 -7.60 11.19 3.69
CA GLY A 127 -8.84 11.18 4.47
C GLY A 127 -9.06 9.87 5.22
N LEU A 128 -8.98 8.73 4.53
CA LEU A 128 -9.28 7.43 5.14
C LEU A 128 -8.29 7.08 6.28
N ARG A 129 -7.03 7.50 6.18
CA ARG A 129 -6.02 7.27 7.23
C ARG A 129 -6.43 7.90 8.56
N TRP A 130 -7.00 9.11 8.55
CA TRP A 130 -7.47 9.73 9.79
C TRP A 130 -8.57 8.92 10.47
N SER A 131 -9.61 8.53 9.72
CA SER A 131 -10.69 7.69 10.26
C SER A 131 -10.17 6.33 10.73
N THR A 132 -9.22 5.73 10.00
CA THR A 132 -8.61 4.43 10.36
C THR A 132 -7.76 4.56 11.63
N ALA A 133 -6.99 5.64 11.77
CA ALA A 133 -6.17 5.89 12.95
C ALA A 133 -7.03 6.05 14.20
N VAL A 134 -8.10 6.85 14.13
CA VAL A 134 -9.05 7.01 15.25
C VAL A 134 -9.76 5.70 15.56
N ALA A 135 -10.25 4.97 14.56
CA ALA A 135 -10.93 3.69 14.78
C ALA A 135 -10.00 2.70 15.52
N LEU A 136 -8.76 2.53 15.06
CA LEU A 136 -7.79 1.62 15.69
C LEU A 136 -7.35 2.09 17.08
N GLY A 137 -7.31 3.40 17.35
CA GLY A 137 -7.06 3.95 18.69
C GLY A 137 -8.06 3.49 19.75
N ARG A 138 -9.26 3.05 19.34
CA ARG A 138 -10.28 2.48 20.25
C ARG A 138 -10.02 1.02 20.64
N PHE A 139 -9.19 0.31 19.87
CA PHE A 139 -8.91 -1.12 20.07
C PHE A 139 -7.48 -1.38 20.57
N GLY A 140 -6.66 -0.34 20.62
CA GLY A 140 -5.23 -0.44 20.89
C GLY A 140 -4.61 0.94 21.00
N GLN A 141 -3.30 1.05 20.79
CA GLN A 141 -2.58 2.31 20.92
C GLN A 141 -1.57 2.46 19.79
N TRP A 142 -1.59 3.63 19.16
CA TRP A 142 -0.49 4.10 18.32
C TRP A 142 0.64 4.58 19.22
N THR A 143 1.82 3.98 19.09
CA THR A 143 3.04 4.42 19.80
C THR A 143 3.92 5.28 18.91
N SER A 144 3.67 5.26 17.60
CA SER A 144 4.25 6.18 16.63
C SER A 144 3.35 6.27 15.41
N LEU A 145 3.25 7.47 14.83
CA LEU A 145 2.77 7.74 13.48
C LEU A 145 3.66 8.82 12.88
N THR A 146 3.86 8.77 11.57
CA THR A 146 4.59 9.83 10.83
C THR A 146 3.59 10.75 10.17
N GLU A 147 3.85 12.05 10.21
CA GLU A 147 3.13 13.02 9.39
C GLU A 147 3.39 12.76 7.91
N GLY A 148 2.31 12.77 7.14
CA GLY A 148 2.30 12.64 5.70
C GLY A 148 1.54 13.79 5.05
N ARG A 149 1.64 13.88 3.74
CA ARG A 149 0.87 14.83 2.94
C ARG A 149 0.62 14.24 1.57
N SER A 150 -0.62 14.34 1.08
CA SER A 150 -0.95 13.94 -0.29
C SER A 150 -0.29 14.87 -1.31
N VAL A 151 -0.39 14.55 -2.59
CA VAL A 151 0.01 15.48 -3.64
C VAL A 151 -1.11 16.46 -3.96
N LYS A 152 -0.76 17.47 -4.76
CA LYS A 152 -1.69 18.38 -5.39
C LYS A 152 -2.42 17.69 -6.54
N GLU A 153 -3.73 17.85 -6.62
CA GLU A 153 -4.56 17.44 -7.75
C GLU A 153 -5.30 18.67 -8.32
N PRO A 154 -5.84 18.62 -9.55
CA PRO A 154 -6.64 19.72 -10.09
C PRO A 154 -7.81 20.08 -9.17
N GLY A 155 -7.77 21.30 -8.61
CA GLY A 155 -8.80 21.80 -7.69
C GLY A 155 -8.75 21.23 -6.27
N LEU A 156 -7.61 20.68 -5.87
CA LEU A 156 -7.37 20.15 -4.52
C LEU A 156 -5.90 20.39 -4.10
N GLU A 157 -5.69 21.19 -3.05
CA GLU A 157 -4.35 21.37 -2.50
C GLU A 157 -3.87 20.12 -1.72
N PRO A 158 -2.56 19.93 -1.56
CA PRO A 158 -2.00 18.85 -0.75
C PRO A 158 -2.59 18.78 0.67
N LEU A 159 -3.14 17.61 1.04
CA LEU A 159 -3.83 17.40 2.31
C LEU A 159 -2.90 16.81 3.36
N ALA A 160 -2.84 17.41 4.55
CA ALA A 160 -2.09 16.87 5.68
C ALA A 160 -2.73 15.59 6.23
N THR A 161 -1.91 14.60 6.56
CA THR A 161 -2.35 13.28 7.05
C THR A 161 -1.28 12.60 7.89
N VAL A 162 -1.53 11.36 8.27
CA VAL A 162 -0.53 10.44 8.83
C VAL A 162 -0.14 9.42 7.76
N SER A 163 0.98 8.73 7.94
CA SER A 163 1.43 7.63 7.08
C SER A 163 1.41 6.33 7.86
N PHE A 164 0.90 5.25 7.24
CA PHE A 164 0.92 3.91 7.84
C PHE A 164 2.14 3.09 7.44
N SER A 165 3.14 3.71 6.79
CA SER A 165 4.30 2.99 6.29
C SER A 165 5.13 2.33 7.38
N GLN A 166 5.58 1.10 7.10
CA GLN A 166 6.46 0.35 7.99
C GLN A 166 7.93 0.74 7.83
N GLN A 167 8.34 1.21 6.65
CA GLN A 167 9.75 1.52 6.36
C GLN A 167 10.21 2.86 6.94
N ASN A 168 9.31 3.83 7.10
CA ASN A 168 9.66 5.18 7.56
C ASN A 168 9.77 5.30 9.10
N HIS A 169 10.02 4.20 9.82
CA HIS A 169 9.96 4.11 11.30
C HIS A 169 8.65 4.67 11.90
N GLY A 170 7.59 4.72 11.10
CA GLY A 170 6.53 5.70 11.27
C GLY A 170 5.34 5.18 12.05
N ALA A 171 4.70 4.13 11.54
CA ALA A 171 3.51 3.58 12.17
C ALA A 171 3.86 2.39 13.08
N ALA A 172 3.59 2.55 14.37
CA ALA A 172 3.68 1.49 15.36
C ALA A 172 2.38 1.43 16.14
N TYR A 173 1.78 0.24 16.18
CA TYR A 173 0.47 -0.01 16.78
C TYR A 173 0.50 -1.28 17.63
N THR A 174 -0.07 -1.22 18.83
CA THR A 174 -0.21 -2.36 19.73
C THR A 174 -1.68 -2.54 20.13
N SER A 175 -2.13 -3.79 20.21
CA SER A 175 -3.52 -4.12 20.56
C SER A 175 -3.61 -5.59 20.99
N ASP A 176 -4.47 -5.87 21.96
CA ASP A 176 -4.82 -7.24 22.37
C ASP A 176 -6.04 -7.78 21.60
N THR A 177 -6.72 -6.95 20.80
CA THR A 177 -8.01 -7.31 20.15
C THR A 177 -7.90 -7.45 18.64
N VAL A 178 -7.06 -6.64 17.99
CA VAL A 178 -6.83 -6.69 16.53
C VAL A 178 -5.34 -6.66 16.21
N ALA A 179 -4.98 -7.11 15.02
CA ALA A 179 -3.66 -6.90 14.44
C ALA A 179 -3.77 -5.90 13.30
N PHE A 180 -2.92 -4.89 13.25
CA PHE A 180 -2.89 -3.94 12.15
C PHE A 180 -1.71 -4.21 11.22
N THR A 181 -1.91 -4.06 9.92
CA THR A 181 -0.84 -4.01 8.93
C THR A 181 -1.20 -2.94 7.90
N GLY A 182 -0.35 -1.92 7.78
CA GLY A 182 -0.52 -0.85 6.81
C GLY A 182 0.57 -0.88 5.77
N TYR A 183 0.20 -0.64 4.51
CA TYR A 183 1.11 -0.45 3.39
C TYR A 183 0.88 0.92 2.74
N GLU A 184 1.97 1.64 2.54
CA GLU A 184 2.05 2.81 1.69
C GLU A 184 2.94 2.47 0.50
N THR A 185 2.35 2.14 -0.65
CA THR A 185 3.11 1.52 -1.75
C THR A 185 4.07 2.49 -2.45
N THR A 186 3.78 3.79 -2.38
CA THR A 186 4.66 4.84 -2.90
C THR A 186 4.64 6.07 -2.01
N THR A 187 5.70 6.88 -2.06
CA THR A 187 5.78 8.19 -1.41
C THR A 187 4.96 9.25 -2.16
N SER A 188 4.90 10.46 -1.61
CA SER A 188 4.41 11.66 -2.32
C SER A 188 5.46 12.34 -3.19
N GLU A 189 6.71 11.86 -3.18
CA GLU A 189 7.79 12.38 -4.01
C GLU A 189 7.72 11.77 -5.42
N SER A 190 7.77 12.61 -6.44
CA SER A 190 7.86 12.16 -7.84
C SER A 190 9.28 12.26 -8.36
N LYS A 191 9.81 11.15 -8.91
CA LYS A 191 11.08 11.08 -9.63
C LYS A 191 10.82 10.56 -11.04
N ASN A 192 11.26 11.32 -12.05
CA ASN A 192 11.07 10.95 -13.46
C ASN A 192 9.60 10.66 -13.83
N GLY A 193 8.68 11.45 -13.27
CA GLY A 193 7.24 11.31 -13.55
C GLY A 193 6.56 10.12 -12.89
N ARG A 194 7.21 9.46 -11.91
CA ARG A 194 6.64 8.35 -11.13
C ARG A 194 6.86 8.59 -9.64
N TYR A 195 5.89 8.22 -8.83
CA TYR A 195 6.06 8.23 -7.39
C TYR A 195 7.11 7.19 -6.96
N VAL A 196 7.94 7.56 -5.99
CA VAL A 196 9.01 6.68 -5.50
C VAL A 196 8.37 5.51 -4.74
N PRO A 197 8.69 4.25 -5.06
CA PRO A 197 8.21 3.10 -4.28
C PRO A 197 8.59 3.22 -2.80
N LEU A 198 7.70 2.79 -1.91
CA LEU A 198 7.89 2.81 -0.47
C LEU A 198 7.73 1.40 0.08
N ASP A 199 6.56 1.02 0.58
CA ASP A 199 6.30 -0.34 1.05
C ASP A 199 6.06 -1.30 -0.12
N THR A 200 6.52 -2.54 0.04
CA THR A 200 6.22 -3.62 -0.92
C THR A 200 5.05 -4.43 -0.39
N LEU A 201 3.89 -4.31 -1.04
CA LEU A 201 2.74 -5.19 -0.79
C LEU A 201 3.01 -6.56 -1.43
N ASP A 202 3.12 -7.61 -0.63
CA ASP A 202 3.42 -8.96 -1.08
C ASP A 202 2.65 -10.04 -0.29
N GLY A 203 2.94 -11.31 -0.59
CA GLY A 203 2.44 -12.45 0.18
C GLY A 203 0.92 -12.55 0.28
N ALA A 204 0.43 -12.91 1.47
CA ALA A 204 -0.98 -13.09 1.75
C ALA A 204 -1.78 -11.78 1.68
N ASP A 205 -1.18 -10.66 2.09
CA ASP A 205 -1.84 -9.35 2.06
C ASP A 205 -2.04 -8.86 0.62
N LYS A 206 -1.06 -9.07 -0.27
CA LYS A 206 -1.23 -8.82 -1.70
C LYS A 206 -2.35 -9.66 -2.30
N LYS A 207 -2.39 -10.97 -1.97
CA LYS A 207 -3.45 -11.86 -2.45
C LYS A 207 -4.82 -11.41 -1.95
N LEU A 208 -4.92 -10.97 -0.70
CA LEU A 208 -6.15 -10.46 -0.11
C LEU A 208 -6.63 -9.21 -0.86
N PHE A 209 -5.76 -8.23 -1.05
CA PHE A 209 -6.04 -7.02 -1.82
C PHE A 209 -6.48 -7.36 -3.26
N GLU A 210 -5.70 -8.18 -3.99
CA GLU A 210 -6.00 -8.55 -5.37
C GLU A 210 -7.26 -9.41 -5.51
N THR A 211 -7.71 -10.08 -4.45
CA THR A 211 -8.95 -10.83 -4.48
C THR A 211 -10.15 -9.92 -4.29
N TYR A 212 -10.14 -9.06 -3.27
CA TYR A 212 -11.33 -8.33 -2.84
C TYR A 212 -11.42 -6.91 -3.37
N ASP A 213 -10.32 -6.32 -3.84
CA ASP A 213 -10.35 -5.02 -4.53
C ASP A 213 -10.48 -5.16 -6.05
N PHE A 214 -10.91 -6.33 -6.53
CA PHE A 214 -11.10 -6.65 -7.95
C PHE A 214 -12.49 -7.27 -8.20
N PRO A 215 -12.96 -7.36 -9.46
CA PRO A 215 -14.19 -8.05 -9.79
C PRO A 215 -14.21 -9.52 -9.28
N PRO A 216 -15.34 -10.00 -8.75
CA PRO A 216 -16.67 -9.36 -8.70
C PRO A 216 -16.88 -8.41 -7.50
N TYR A 217 -15.89 -8.24 -6.63
CA TYR A 217 -15.99 -7.47 -5.38
C TYR A 217 -15.83 -5.96 -5.58
N THR A 218 -15.27 -5.52 -6.71
CA THR A 218 -15.31 -4.13 -7.18
C THR A 218 -15.71 -4.11 -8.66
N ASP A 219 -16.09 -2.94 -9.18
CA ASP A 219 -16.29 -2.81 -10.63
C ASP A 219 -14.95 -2.69 -11.37
N GLU A 220 -14.93 -3.01 -12.66
CA GLU A 220 -13.72 -3.00 -13.50
C GLU A 220 -12.96 -1.66 -13.51
N ARG A 221 -13.65 -0.52 -13.27
CA ARG A 221 -13.01 0.81 -13.26
C ARG A 221 -12.34 1.11 -11.93
N SER A 222 -12.72 0.40 -10.88
CA SER A 222 -12.21 0.57 -9.51
C SER A 222 -11.31 -0.58 -9.06
N LYS A 223 -10.93 -1.49 -9.98
CA LYS A 223 -10.06 -2.61 -9.62
C LYS A 223 -8.67 -2.14 -9.19
N GLY A 224 -8.19 -2.62 -8.04
CA GLY A 224 -6.89 -2.24 -7.48
C GLY A 224 -6.79 -0.76 -7.09
N ALA A 225 -7.93 -0.10 -6.85
CA ALA A 225 -7.97 1.29 -6.44
C ALA A 225 -7.58 1.45 -4.96
N ILE A 226 -6.99 2.60 -4.65
CA ILE A 226 -6.65 2.95 -3.27
C ILE A 226 -7.46 4.19 -2.82
N PRO A 227 -7.75 4.32 -1.51
CA PRO A 227 -7.36 3.40 -0.44
C PRO A 227 -8.25 2.15 -0.36
N PHE A 228 -7.70 1.08 0.21
CA PHE A 228 -8.40 -0.16 0.52
C PHE A 228 -8.17 -0.54 1.99
N VAL A 229 -9.21 -1.00 2.68
CA VAL A 229 -9.09 -1.62 4.01
C VAL A 229 -9.82 -2.95 4.03
N SER A 230 -9.12 -4.02 4.43
CA SER A 230 -9.75 -5.28 4.81
C SER A 230 -9.81 -5.40 6.32
N ILE A 231 -10.97 -5.80 6.85
CA ILE A 231 -11.26 -5.92 8.27
C ILE A 231 -11.65 -7.37 8.52
N GLY A 232 -10.78 -8.09 9.23
CA GLY A 232 -10.89 -9.53 9.52
C GLY A 232 -10.93 -10.42 8.28
N GLY A 233 -10.57 -9.92 7.10
CA GLY A 233 -10.72 -10.65 5.83
C GLY A 233 -12.17 -10.87 5.38
N LYS A 234 -13.14 -10.20 6.01
CA LYS A 234 -14.59 -10.43 5.77
C LYS A 234 -15.33 -9.17 5.33
N THR A 235 -14.87 -8.01 5.80
CA THR A 235 -15.49 -6.71 5.51
C THR A 235 -14.46 -5.78 4.89
N PHE A 236 -14.83 -5.10 3.80
CA PHE A 236 -13.91 -4.37 2.95
C PHE A 236 -14.39 -2.93 2.71
N GLN A 237 -13.51 -1.97 2.99
CA GLN A 237 -13.70 -0.57 2.61
C GLN A 237 -12.93 -0.30 1.32
N HIS A 238 -13.64 0.20 0.31
CA HIS A 238 -13.07 0.62 -0.97
C HIS A 238 -13.19 2.13 -1.09
N GLY A 239 -12.09 2.83 -1.35
CA GLY A 239 -12.09 4.28 -1.46
C GLY A 239 -12.29 5.01 -0.11
N GLY A 240 -12.43 6.34 -0.18
CA GLY A 240 -12.58 7.20 1.00
C GLY A 240 -13.95 7.11 1.68
N LEU A 241 -14.01 7.61 2.93
CA LEU A 241 -15.21 7.64 3.79
C LEU A 241 -15.76 9.06 4.04
N MET A 242 -15.08 10.09 3.56
CA MET A 242 -15.41 11.49 3.85
C MET A 242 -15.12 12.40 2.64
N ASP A 243 -15.70 13.60 2.67
CA ASP A 243 -15.27 14.68 1.79
C ASP A 243 -13.88 15.19 2.22
N ILE A 244 -12.87 14.89 1.41
CA ILE A 244 -11.48 15.23 1.69
C ILE A 244 -11.18 16.72 1.55
N LYS A 245 -12.05 17.51 0.90
CA LYS A 245 -11.88 18.97 0.82
C LYS A 245 -11.95 19.64 2.19
N LEU A 246 -12.62 19.01 3.15
CA LEU A 246 -12.65 19.48 4.54
C LEU A 246 -11.25 19.55 5.17
N LEU A 247 -10.26 18.84 4.62
CA LEU A 247 -8.88 18.84 5.11
C LEU A 247 -8.01 19.96 4.50
N GLU A 248 -8.49 20.69 3.49
CA GLU A 248 -7.70 21.72 2.81
C GLU A 248 -7.26 22.83 3.77
N GLY A 249 -5.99 23.23 3.66
CA GLY A 249 -5.39 24.28 4.47
C GLY A 249 -5.13 23.93 5.94
N LYS A 250 -5.50 22.73 6.40
CA LYS A 250 -5.27 22.28 7.79
C LYS A 250 -3.93 21.56 7.92
N SER A 251 -3.22 21.78 9.03
CA SER A 251 -2.07 20.97 9.42
C SER A 251 -2.49 19.66 10.09
N ALA A 252 -1.58 18.69 10.20
CA ALA A 252 -1.84 17.43 10.89
C ALA A 252 -2.20 17.65 12.36
N GLN A 253 -1.54 18.62 13.02
CA GLN A 253 -1.78 18.98 14.42
C GLN A 253 -3.13 19.68 14.61
N GLN A 254 -3.54 20.53 13.67
CA GLN A 254 -4.87 21.15 13.70
C GLN A 254 -5.97 20.10 13.54
N ILE A 255 -5.79 19.15 12.62
CA ILE A 255 -6.72 18.03 12.44
C ILE A 255 -6.79 17.21 13.73
N ALA A 256 -5.66 16.67 14.20
CA ALA A 256 -5.61 15.84 15.40
C ALA A 256 -6.15 16.55 16.65
N GLY A 257 -5.75 17.81 16.87
CA GLY A 257 -6.20 18.61 18.01
C GLY A 257 -7.71 18.89 17.99
N SER A 258 -8.34 18.95 16.82
CA SER A 258 -9.79 19.17 16.71
C SER A 258 -10.65 17.92 16.97
N LEU A 259 -10.06 16.72 16.95
CA LEU A 259 -10.78 15.45 17.14
C LEU A 259 -11.45 15.33 18.51
N LYS A 260 -10.83 15.89 19.57
CA LYS A 260 -11.38 15.80 20.92
C LYS A 260 -12.73 16.52 21.06
N ALA A 261 -12.87 17.67 20.40
CA ALA A 261 -14.11 18.46 20.42
C ALA A 261 -15.12 17.99 19.36
N GLY A 262 -14.66 17.53 18.19
CA GLY A 262 -15.52 17.03 17.12
C GLY A 262 -16.44 18.08 16.48
N THR A 263 -16.23 19.37 16.76
CA THR A 263 -17.04 20.48 16.24
C THR A 263 -16.53 21.03 14.90
N ASP A 264 -15.25 20.81 14.59
CA ASP A 264 -14.71 21.12 13.27
C ASP A 264 -15.31 20.17 12.22
N PRO A 265 -15.74 20.66 11.04
CA PRO A 265 -16.34 19.82 10.01
C PRO A 265 -15.46 18.64 9.58
N ALA A 266 -14.13 18.84 9.49
CA ALA A 266 -13.21 17.77 9.14
C ALA A 266 -13.10 16.75 10.28
N ALA A 267 -12.99 17.22 11.52
CA ALA A 267 -13.00 16.34 12.69
C ALA A 267 -14.28 15.50 12.74
N LYS A 268 -15.45 16.13 12.60
CA LYS A 268 -16.74 15.43 12.58
C LYS A 268 -16.75 14.33 11.51
N ALA A 269 -16.37 14.66 10.28
CA ALA A 269 -16.35 13.68 9.18
C ALA A 269 -15.34 12.53 9.40
N ILE A 270 -14.18 12.83 10.01
CA ILE A 270 -13.20 11.81 10.41
C ILE A 270 -13.82 10.85 11.44
N LEU A 271 -14.49 11.40 12.46
CA LEU A 271 -15.11 10.62 13.54
C LEU A 271 -16.29 9.78 13.05
N GLU A 272 -17.07 10.27 12.08
CA GLU A 272 -18.13 9.50 11.41
C GLU A 272 -17.56 8.29 10.68
N GLY A 273 -16.53 8.49 9.86
CA GLY A 273 -15.81 7.40 9.20
C GLY A 273 -15.18 6.44 10.21
N ALA A 274 -14.65 6.95 11.32
CA ALA A 274 -14.07 6.13 12.38
C ALA A 274 -15.13 5.25 13.07
N ASN A 275 -16.33 5.76 13.33
CA ASN A 275 -17.44 4.97 13.87
C ASN A 275 -17.86 3.83 12.93
N VAL A 276 -17.90 4.09 11.62
CA VAL A 276 -18.20 3.07 10.60
C VAL A 276 -17.13 1.97 10.57
N LEU A 277 -15.86 2.34 10.58
CA LEU A 277 -14.76 1.37 10.66
C LEU A 277 -14.75 0.62 11.99
N THR A 278 -15.07 1.30 13.10
CA THR A 278 -15.21 0.69 14.43
C THR A 278 -16.30 -0.38 14.43
N ALA A 279 -17.46 -0.10 13.83
CA ALA A 279 -18.54 -1.08 13.70
C ALA A 279 -18.10 -2.32 12.94
N ALA A 280 -17.39 -2.14 11.82
CA ALA A 280 -16.85 -3.26 11.05
C ALA A 280 -15.82 -4.07 11.83
N ILE A 281 -14.94 -3.42 12.62
CA ILE A 281 -13.99 -4.11 13.49
C ILE A 281 -14.74 -4.90 14.58
N CYS A 282 -15.76 -4.32 15.20
CA CYS A 282 -16.56 -4.97 16.24
C CYS A 282 -17.25 -6.26 15.77
N GLU A 283 -17.65 -6.36 14.51
CA GLU A 283 -18.16 -7.61 13.93
C GLU A 283 -17.09 -8.71 13.93
N GLN A 284 -15.84 -8.35 13.63
CA GLN A 284 -14.74 -9.31 13.52
C GLN A 284 -14.15 -9.70 14.88
N THR A 285 -14.27 -8.84 15.89
CA THR A 285 -13.79 -9.12 17.25
C THR A 285 -14.83 -9.79 18.14
N GLY A 286 -16.03 -10.07 17.61
CA GLY A 286 -17.15 -10.60 18.39
C GLY A 286 -17.63 -9.62 19.47
N GLY A 287 -17.59 -8.32 19.17
CA GLY A 287 -18.05 -7.25 20.05
C GLY A 287 -17.06 -6.86 21.15
N LYS A 288 -15.75 -7.05 20.93
CA LYS A 288 -14.71 -6.67 21.89
C LYS A 288 -13.85 -5.49 21.40
N PRO A 289 -13.49 -4.52 22.26
CA PRO A 289 -13.90 -4.43 23.66
C PRO A 289 -15.35 -3.93 23.79
N ALA A 290 -16.06 -4.37 24.83
CA ALA A 290 -17.51 -4.25 24.92
C ALA A 290 -17.98 -2.80 25.11
N ASP A 291 -17.22 -1.99 25.83
CA ASP A 291 -17.44 -0.54 26.02
C ASP A 291 -17.42 0.22 24.68
N VAL A 292 -16.53 -0.14 23.76
CA VAL A 292 -16.50 0.40 22.39
C VAL A 292 -17.63 -0.18 21.56
N CYS A 293 -17.74 -1.50 21.50
CA CYS A 293 -18.62 -2.17 20.53
C CYS A 293 -20.11 -2.11 20.87
N SER A 294 -20.46 -1.84 22.14
CA SER A 294 -21.85 -1.68 22.55
C SER A 294 -22.37 -0.25 22.47
N SER A 295 -21.50 0.71 22.13
CA SER A 295 -21.83 2.13 22.10
C SER A 295 -22.87 2.45 21.03
N LYS A 296 -23.69 3.48 21.29
CA LYS A 296 -24.79 3.85 20.40
C LYS A 296 -24.27 4.24 19.00
N ALA A 297 -23.21 5.05 18.95
CA ALA A 297 -22.62 5.48 17.68
C ALA A 297 -22.16 4.29 16.83
N VAL A 298 -21.54 3.29 17.45
CA VAL A 298 -21.07 2.09 16.75
C VAL A 298 -22.24 1.24 16.25
N LYS A 299 -23.28 1.04 17.07
CA LYS A 299 -24.49 0.32 16.65
C LYS A 299 -25.21 1.00 15.49
N ASP A 300 -25.36 2.33 15.55
CA ASP A 300 -25.96 3.09 14.46
C ASP A 300 -25.10 3.02 13.19
N ALA A 301 -23.77 3.09 13.35
CA ALA A 301 -22.82 3.02 12.23
C ALA A 301 -22.78 1.65 11.55
N ALA A 302 -23.13 0.56 12.24
CA ALA A 302 -23.26 -0.77 11.64
C ALA A 302 -24.27 -0.81 10.48
N GLY A 303 -25.28 0.07 10.50
CA GLY A 303 -26.24 0.25 9.40
C GLY A 303 -25.62 0.80 8.11
N LYS A 304 -24.38 1.30 8.15
CA LYS A 304 -23.63 1.74 6.96
C LYS A 304 -22.86 0.60 6.27
N ILE A 305 -22.73 -0.55 6.94
CA ILE A 305 -22.05 -1.72 6.39
C ILE A 305 -23.04 -2.52 5.55
N LYS A 306 -22.76 -2.64 4.25
CA LYS A 306 -23.63 -3.30 3.29
C LYS A 306 -23.18 -4.75 3.05
N ASP A 307 -24.08 -5.58 2.57
CA ASP A 307 -23.71 -6.91 2.07
C ASP A 307 -23.45 -6.83 0.56
N LYS A 308 -22.46 -7.58 0.09
CA LYS A 308 -22.15 -7.74 -1.32
C LYS A 308 -22.21 -9.21 -1.74
#